data_AF-A0A3D2E3N3-F1
#
_entry.id   AF-A0A3D2E3N3-F1
#
_cell.length_a   1.000
_cell.length_b   1.000
_cell.length_c   1.000
_cell.angle_alpha   90.00
_cell.angle_beta   90.00
_cell.angle_gamma   90.00
#
_symmetry.space_group_name_H-M   'P 1'
#
loop_
_entity.id
_entity.type
_entity.pdbx_description
1 polymer ?
#
loop_
_entity_poly.entity_id
_entity_poly.type
_entity_poly.pdbx_seq_one_letter_code
_entity_poly.pdbx_strand_id
1 'polypeptide(L)'
;MIYLDNAATSRFKPKCALDALLFDVSHSANSGRGSHDEAVDKSIRIQKCRDYLLSMLGASEEYSLVFTKNCTEAINLAIFGLING
;
A
#
# COMPACT_ATOMS: atom_id res chain seq x y z
N MET A 1 -26.22 10.34 -14.85
CA MET A 1 -24.95 10.01 -15.53
C MET A 1 -24.58 8.58 -15.18
N ILE A 2 -24.36 7.73 -16.18
CA ILE A 2 -23.90 6.35 -16.00
C ILE A 2 -22.38 6.35 -16.21
N TYR A 3 -21.61 5.73 -15.29
CA TYR A 3 -20.15 5.72 -15.35
C TYR A 3 -19.63 4.33 -15.76
N LEU A 4 -19.10 4.22 -16.97
CA LEU A 4 -18.61 2.97 -17.57
C LEU A 4 -17.12 3.02 -17.92
N ASP A 5 -16.31 3.74 -17.12
CA ASP A 5 -14.88 3.95 -17.37
C ASP A 5 -13.99 3.47 -16.19
N ASN A 6 -14.42 2.39 -15.52
CA ASN A 6 -13.69 1.84 -14.36
C ASN A 6 -12.34 1.20 -14.73
N ALA A 7 -12.11 0.89 -16.01
CA ALA A 7 -10.84 0.35 -16.49
C ALA A 7 -9.69 1.38 -16.41
N ALA A 8 -9.99 2.67 -16.61
CA ALA A 8 -9.01 3.73 -16.43
C ALA A 8 -8.77 4.02 -14.94
N THR A 9 -9.84 4.14 -14.15
CA THR A 9 -9.77 4.22 -12.68
C THR A 9 -11.14 3.95 -12.06
N SER A 10 -11.18 3.33 -10.89
CA SER A 10 -12.43 3.24 -10.12
C SER A 10 -12.82 4.63 -9.59
N ARG A 11 -13.83 5.25 -10.20
CA ARG A 11 -14.26 6.62 -9.84
C ARG A 11 -14.80 6.75 -8.42
N PHE A 12 -15.70 5.85 -8.03
CA PHE A 12 -16.32 5.91 -6.72
C PHE A 12 -15.50 5.07 -5.75
N LYS A 13 -14.68 5.74 -4.95
CA LYS A 13 -14.01 5.11 -3.82
C LYS A 13 -15.02 4.90 -2.69
N PRO A 14 -15.06 3.73 -2.04
CA PRO A 14 -15.98 3.48 -0.94
C PRO A 14 -15.68 4.44 0.22
N LYS A 15 -16.72 4.83 0.97
CA LYS A 15 -16.59 5.78 2.09
C LYS A 15 -15.52 5.38 3.10
N CYS A 16 -15.39 4.08 3.39
CA CYS A 16 -14.38 3.57 4.32
C CYS A 16 -12.93 3.91 3.91
N ALA A 17 -12.63 3.94 2.60
CA ALA A 17 -11.30 4.30 2.12
C ALA A 17 -11.01 5.80 2.33
N LEU A 18 -12.03 6.64 2.15
CA LEU A 18 -11.94 8.09 2.41
C LEU A 18 -11.78 8.36 3.91
N ASP A 19 -12.58 7.70 4.75
CA ASP A 19 -12.52 7.87 6.20
C ASP A 19 -11.16 7.42 6.76
N ALA A 20 -10.60 6.30 6.27
CA ALA A 20 -9.27 5.84 6.65
C ALA A 20 -8.17 6.81 6.22
N LEU A 21 -8.23 7.33 4.99
CA LEU A 21 -7.29 8.32 4.49
C LEU A 21 -7.30 9.60 5.35
N LEU A 22 -8.48 10.14 5.63
CA LEU A 22 -8.63 11.34 6.45
C LEU A 22 -8.08 11.12 7.85
N PHE A 23 -8.40 9.97 8.47
CA PHE A 23 -7.88 9.63 9.79
C PHE A 23 -6.35 9.60 9.82
N ASP A 24 -5.71 8.92 8.85
CA ASP A 24 -4.26 8.77 8.81
C ASP A 24 -3.52 10.07 8.48
N VAL A 25 -4.09 10.92 7.62
CA VAL A 25 -3.52 12.25 7.34
C VAL A 25 -3.61 13.16 8.57
N SER A 26 -4.70 13.10 9.34
CA SER A 26 -4.84 13.88 10.58
C SER A 26 -4.00 13.38 11.75
N HIS A 27 -3.53 12.12 11.72
CA HIS A 27 -2.75 11.48 12.79
C HIS A 27 -1.47 10.84 12.25
N SER A 28 -0.79 11.53 11.34
CA SER A 28 0.37 10.96 10.64
C SER A 28 1.61 10.91 11.54
N ALA A 29 2.33 9.80 11.51
CA ALA A 29 3.63 9.63 12.16
C ALA A 29 4.58 8.87 11.24
N ASN A 30 5.88 9.08 11.40
CA ASN A 30 6.89 8.45 10.56
C ASN A 30 7.14 7.00 11.00
N SER A 31 6.76 6.03 10.15
CA SER A 31 6.98 4.60 10.40
C SER A 31 8.45 4.20 10.23
N GLY A 32 8.93 3.26 11.04
CA GLY A 32 10.19 2.53 10.83
C GLY A 32 11.45 3.13 11.43
N ARG A 33 11.42 4.36 11.96
CA ARG A 33 12.61 5.00 12.58
C ARG A 33 12.34 5.70 13.93
N GLY A 34 11.08 5.75 14.37
CA GLY A 34 10.69 6.31 15.66
C GLY A 34 10.42 5.21 16.69
N SER A 35 10.84 5.43 17.93
CA SER A 35 10.53 4.57 19.08
C SER A 35 9.31 5.03 19.88
N HIS A 36 8.73 6.18 19.55
CA HIS A 36 7.51 6.67 20.19
C HIS A 36 6.28 5.90 19.69
N ASP A 37 5.25 5.83 20.54
CA ASP A 37 4.09 4.95 20.36
C ASP A 37 3.41 5.13 18.99
N GLU A 38 3.24 6.37 18.53
CA GLU A 38 2.60 6.64 17.23
C GLU A 38 3.42 6.11 16.04
N ALA A 39 4.75 6.23 16.06
CA ALA A 39 5.61 5.70 15.00
C ALA A 39 5.57 4.16 14.98
N VAL A 40 5.52 3.54 16.15
CA VAL A 40 5.37 2.09 16.29
C VAL A 40 4.01 1.64 15.77
N ASP A 41 2.91 2.29 16.17
CA ASP A 41 1.56 1.98 15.68
C ASP A 41 1.46 2.07 14.15
N LYS A 42 1.99 3.15 13.53
CA LYS A 42 2.00 3.27 12.07
C LYS A 42 2.83 2.18 11.39
N SER A 43 3.97 1.80 11.96
CA SER A 43 4.78 0.69 11.44
C SER A 43 4.01 -0.63 11.47
N ILE A 44 3.30 -0.91 12.56
CA ILE A 44 2.45 -2.10 12.71
C ILE A 44 1.32 -2.09 11.68
N ARG A 45 0.67 -0.95 11.44
CA ARG A 45 -0.40 -0.84 10.43
C ARG A 45 0.10 -1.14 9.02
N ILE A 46 1.28 -0.64 8.65
CA ILE A 46 1.89 -0.94 7.34
C ILE A 46 2.19 -2.43 7.22
N GLN A 47 2.70 -3.06 8.28
CA GLN A 47 2.96 -4.50 8.27
C GLN A 47 1.68 -5.32 8.14
N LYS A 48 0.63 -5.00 8.91
CA LYS A 48 -0.68 -5.66 8.79
C LYS A 48 -1.28 -5.53 7.38
N CYS A 49 -1.09 -4.38 6.74
CA CYS A 49 -1.49 -4.19 5.34
C CYS A 49 -0.72 -5.13 4.40
N ARG A 50 0.59 -5.29 4.61
CA ARG A 50 1.43 -6.22 3.86
C ARG A 50 0.94 -7.66 4.01
N ASP A 51 0.70 -8.11 5.24
CA ASP A 51 0.25 -9.47 5.55
C ASP A 51 -1.12 -9.76 4.92
N TYR A 52 -2.04 -8.79 5.01
CA TYR A 52 -3.35 -8.88 4.36
C TYR A 52 -3.22 -9.05 2.85
N LEU A 53 -2.39 -8.24 2.18
CA LEU A 53 -2.20 -8.31 0.73
C LEU A 53 -1.56 -9.63 0.28
N LEU A 54 -0.57 -10.13 1.00
CA LEU A 54 0.02 -11.45 0.74
C LEU A 54 -1.04 -12.55 0.82
N SER A 55 -1.85 -12.54 1.88
CA SER A 55 -2.94 -13.52 2.04
C SER A 55 -3.99 -13.43 0.93
N MET A 56 -4.36 -12.20 0.54
CA MET A 56 -5.38 -11.94 -0.49
C MET A 56 -4.90 -12.34 -1.89
N LEU A 57 -3.59 -12.26 -2.15
CA LEU A 57 -2.96 -12.71 -3.38
C LEU A 57 -2.64 -14.21 -3.40
N GLY A 58 -2.91 -14.94 -2.31
CA GLY A 58 -2.57 -16.36 -2.17
C GLY A 58 -1.07 -16.63 -2.13
N ALA A 59 -0.27 -15.65 -1.70
CA ALA A 59 1.18 -15.77 -1.58
C ALA A 59 1.54 -16.40 -0.22
N SER A 60 2.50 -17.34 -0.21
CA SER A 60 3.06 -17.90 1.02
C SER A 60 3.97 -16.90 1.74
N GLU A 61 4.38 -17.21 2.97
CA GLU A 61 5.31 -16.38 3.76
C GLU A 61 6.70 -16.23 3.10
N GLU A 62 7.02 -17.08 2.13
CA GLU A 62 8.27 -17.00 1.35
C GLU A 62 8.29 -15.80 0.39
N TYR A 63 7.12 -15.27 0.03
CA TYR A 63 6.99 -14.12 -0.85
C TYR A 63 7.19 -12.82 -0.10
N SER A 64 8.10 -11.99 -0.61
CA SER A 64 8.22 -10.60 -0.18
C SER A 64 7.29 -9.71 -1.00
N LEU A 65 6.54 -8.83 -0.31
CA LEU A 65 5.75 -7.77 -0.95
C LEU A 65 6.48 -6.44 -0.80
N VAL A 66 6.52 -5.63 -1.86
CA VAL A 66 7.07 -4.28 -1.85
C VAL A 66 5.98 -3.29 -2.26
N PHE A 67 5.84 -2.18 -1.54
CA PHE A 67 4.91 -1.11 -1.91
C PHE A 67 5.56 -0.19 -2.94
N THR A 68 4.86 0.05 -4.04
CA THR A 68 5.23 1.03 -5.07
C THR A 68 4.04 1.96 -5.34
N LYS A 69 4.27 3.08 -6.04
CA LYS A 69 3.22 4.05 -6.38
C LYS A 69 2.21 3.48 -7.37
N ASN A 70 2.65 2.63 -8.29
CA ASN A 70 1.81 2.03 -9.33
C ASN A 70 2.51 0.83 -10.01
N CYS A 71 1.80 0.19 -10.94
CA CYS A 71 2.30 -0.95 -11.72
C CYS A 71 3.52 -0.59 -12.58
N THR A 72 3.55 0.62 -13.17
CA THR A 72 4.67 1.06 -14.01
C THR A 72 5.95 1.15 -13.20
N GLU A 73 5.91 1.74 -12.01
CA GLU A 73 7.06 1.81 -11.11
C GLU A 73 7.48 0.42 -10.62
N ALA A 74 6.53 -0.47 -10.29
CA ALA A 74 6.84 -1.84 -9.88
C ALA A 74 7.61 -2.61 -10.95
N ILE A 75 7.19 -2.53 -12.21
CA ILE A 75 7.86 -3.21 -13.32
C ILE A 75 9.25 -2.62 -13.56
N ASN A 76 9.39 -1.30 -13.53
CA ASN A 76 10.71 -0.67 -13.68
C ASN A 76 11.66 -1.06 -12.54
N LEU A 77 11.17 -1.13 -11.29
CA LEU A 77 11.96 -1.58 -10.15
C LEU A 77 12.46 -3.01 -10.35
N ALA A 78 11.60 -3.92 -10.84
CA ALA A 78 11.98 -5.30 -11.10
C ALA A 78 13.03 -5.41 -12.23
N ILE A 79 12.82 -4.72 -13.34
CA ILE A 79 13.73 -4.76 -14.49
C ILE A 79 15.09 -4.18 -14.12
N PHE A 80 15.13 -2.95 -13.63
CA PHE A 80 16.39 -2.28 -13.33
C PHE A 80 17.09 -2.86 -12.11
N GLY A 81 16.34 -3.32 -11.10
CA GLY A 81 16.91 -3.95 -9.91
C GLY A 81 17.50 -5.34 -10.18
N LEU A 82 16.98 -6.08 -11.17
CA LEU A 82 17.49 -7.41 -11.51
C LEU A 82 18.56 -7.39 -12.60
N ILE A 83 18.39 -6.55 -13.63
CA ILE A 83 19.25 -6.59 -14.83
C ILE A 83 20.46 -5.65 -14.69
N ASN A 84 20.27 -4.50 -14.04
CA ASN A 84 21.34 -3.49 -13.88
C ASN A 84 21.95 -3.49 -12.47
N GLY A 85 21.54 -4.42 -11.60
CA GLY A 85 22.00 -4.56 -10.22
C GLY A 85 23.30 -5.35 -10.10
#